data_AF-A0A7V0QHU1-F1
#
_entry.id   AF-A0A7V0QHU1-F1
#
_cell.length_a   1.000
_cell.length_b   1.000
_cell.length_c   1.000
_cell.angle_alpha   90.00
_cell.angle_beta   90.00
_cell.angle_gamma   90.00
#
_symmetry.space_group_name_H-M   'P 1'
#
loop_
_entity.id
_entity.type
_entity.pdbx_description
1 polymer ?
#
loop_
_entity_poly.entity_id
_entity_poly.type
_entity_poly.pdbx_seq_one_letter_code
_entity_poly.pdbx_strand_id
1 'polypeptide(L)'
;MGYRIVVDTCVARSAGRTVIEDPVSKVCRNTLLTLEKSKFAYQIVMTQCLLEEWERNASVFALWWLTQMRSKKRVVNLGNVEIDHLRERVDKAIGLLPERRDARDRIFEDIHLIEAALMSNKRIISRDENARCHFYYVITFGPSTIDLSDIGEILWVNPEKAEEDVIGWLESGAPEEETRCLRNSACPV
;
A
#
# COMPACT_ATOMS: atom_id res chain seq x y z
N MET A 1 -1.29 10.09 18.49
CA MET A 1 -0.89 8.68 18.24
C MET A 1 -0.84 8.51 16.73
N GLY A 2 0.23 7.93 16.18
CA GLY A 2 0.42 7.87 14.73
C GLY A 2 -0.50 6.85 14.06
N TYR A 3 -0.72 7.05 12.76
CA TYR A 3 -1.49 6.12 11.94
C TYR A 3 -0.80 4.76 11.77
N ARG A 4 -1.62 3.74 11.50
CA ARG A 4 -1.23 2.41 11.06
C ARG A 4 -1.16 2.41 9.53
N ILE A 5 0.02 2.14 9.00
CA ILE A 5 0.33 2.25 7.57
C ILE A 5 0.72 0.87 7.05
N VAL A 6 0.13 0.47 5.93
CA VAL A 6 0.54 -0.70 5.16
C VAL A 6 1.72 -0.30 4.28
N VAL A 7 2.81 -1.06 4.33
CA VAL A 7 3.95 -0.86 3.45
C VAL A 7 4.09 -2.09 2.59
N ASP A 8 3.93 -1.90 1.28
CA ASP A 8 4.03 -2.95 0.30
C ASP A 8 5.47 -3.51 0.23
N THR A 9 5.56 -4.81 0.05
CA THR A 9 6.76 -5.58 -0.25
C THR A 9 7.62 -4.94 -1.36
N CYS A 10 7.03 -4.30 -2.37
CA CYS A 10 7.78 -3.66 -3.46
C CYS A 10 8.66 -2.47 -3.00
N VAL A 11 8.29 -1.80 -1.90
CA VAL A 11 9.09 -0.75 -1.23
C VAL A 11 10.22 -1.39 -0.44
N ALA A 12 9.89 -2.43 0.34
CA ALA A 12 10.84 -3.18 1.16
C ALA A 12 11.93 -3.87 0.33
N ARG A 13 11.57 -4.43 -0.82
CA ARG A 13 12.47 -5.03 -1.82
C ARG A 13 13.46 -4.00 -2.36
N SER A 14 12.98 -2.82 -2.74
CA SER A 14 13.82 -1.80 -3.38
C SER A 14 14.76 -1.07 -2.42
N ALA A 15 14.39 -0.90 -1.15
CA ALA A 15 15.14 -0.10 -0.17
C ALA A 15 16.61 -0.53 0.08
N GLY A 16 16.96 -1.77 -0.23
CA GLY A 16 18.29 -2.33 0.03
C GLY A 16 19.17 -2.54 -1.19
N ARG A 17 18.80 -2.05 -2.38
CA ARG A 17 19.68 -2.18 -3.56
C ARG A 17 20.96 -1.37 -3.34
N THR A 18 22.09 -1.99 -3.65
CA THR A 18 23.45 -1.51 -3.34
C THR A 18 24.07 -0.68 -4.45
N VAL A 19 23.39 -0.53 -5.58
CA VAL A 19 23.84 0.36 -6.66
C VAL A 19 23.84 1.78 -6.11
N ILE A 20 25.03 2.37 -6.03
CA ILE A 20 25.34 3.64 -5.35
C ILE A 20 24.43 4.78 -5.84
N GLU A 21 23.94 4.70 -7.07
CA GLU A 21 23.12 5.73 -7.72
C GLU A 21 21.67 5.33 -7.97
N ASP A 22 21.14 4.21 -7.45
CA ASP A 22 19.72 3.84 -7.65
C ASP A 22 18.79 4.82 -6.89
N PRO A 23 18.09 5.75 -7.58
CA PRO A 23 17.26 6.75 -6.92
C PRO A 23 16.06 6.12 -6.21
N VAL A 24 15.53 5.01 -6.76
CA VAL A 24 14.40 4.27 -6.20
C VAL A 24 14.81 3.59 -4.89
N SER A 25 16.00 3.00 -4.85
CA SER A 25 16.55 2.42 -3.62
C SER A 25 16.67 3.47 -2.52
N LYS A 26 17.21 4.63 -2.86
CA LYS A 26 17.40 5.75 -1.93
C LYS A 26 16.06 6.26 -1.38
N VAL A 27 15.07 6.49 -2.23
CA VAL A 27 13.78 7.05 -1.77
C VAL A 27 12.96 6.05 -0.97
N CYS A 28 12.96 4.76 -1.32
CA CYS A 28 12.35 3.71 -0.51
C CYS A 28 13.02 3.58 0.86
N ARG A 29 14.36 3.56 0.89
CA ARG A 29 15.14 3.53 2.14
C ARG A 29 14.82 4.71 3.03
N ASN A 30 14.82 5.92 2.46
CA ASN A 30 14.51 7.13 3.20
C ASN A 30 13.07 7.11 3.72
N THR A 31 12.11 6.62 2.94
CA THR A 31 10.72 6.45 3.38
C THR A 31 10.62 5.54 4.61
N LEU A 32 11.28 4.38 4.61
CA LEU A 32 11.34 3.49 5.78
C LEU A 32 12.01 4.17 6.98
N LEU A 33 13.13 4.86 6.79
CA LEU A 33 13.82 5.58 7.86
C LEU A 33 12.97 6.75 8.41
N THR A 34 12.21 7.44 7.56
CA THR A 34 11.30 8.52 7.97
C THR A 34 10.16 7.95 8.81
N LEU A 35 9.56 6.82 8.40
CA LEU A 35 8.59 6.11 9.23
C LEU A 35 9.18 5.81 10.61
N GLU A 36 10.38 5.23 10.68
CA GLU A 36 11.06 4.88 11.93
C GLU A 36 11.40 6.08 12.82
N LYS A 37 11.84 7.20 12.24
CA LYS A 37 12.31 8.38 12.98
C LYS A 37 11.20 9.40 13.28
N SER A 38 10.04 9.26 12.64
CA SER A 38 8.94 10.20 12.77
C SER A 38 8.44 10.35 14.22
N LYS A 39 8.24 11.60 14.64
CA LYS A 39 7.64 11.98 15.93
C LYS A 39 6.19 11.50 16.11
N PHE A 40 5.50 11.19 15.01
CA PHE A 40 4.12 10.72 15.05
C PHE A 40 4.00 9.28 15.53
N ALA A 41 5.11 8.53 15.58
CA ALA A 41 5.13 7.14 16.04
C ALA A 41 4.18 6.21 15.25
N TYR A 42 4.17 6.34 13.92
CA TYR A 42 3.45 5.43 13.00
C TYR A 42 3.68 3.95 13.33
N GLN A 43 2.67 3.13 13.13
CA GLN A 43 2.81 1.68 13.23
C GLN A 43 2.71 1.07 11.85
N ILE A 44 3.44 -0.01 11.61
CA ILE A 44 3.40 -0.74 10.35
C ILE A 44 2.46 -1.91 10.52
N VAL A 45 1.52 -2.03 9.58
CA VAL A 45 0.58 -3.14 9.54
C VAL A 45 1.25 -4.33 8.88
N MET A 46 1.13 -5.49 9.51
CA MET A 46 1.54 -6.77 8.95
C MET A 46 0.37 -7.74 9.04
N THR A 47 -0.10 -8.24 7.90
CA THR A 47 -0.91 -9.47 7.83
C THR A 47 0.02 -10.66 7.65
N GLN A 48 -0.50 -11.88 7.81
CA GLN A 48 0.28 -13.09 7.55
C GLN A 48 0.78 -13.11 6.09
N CYS A 49 -0.11 -12.85 5.12
CA CYS A 49 0.25 -12.80 3.71
C CYS A 49 1.37 -11.78 3.41
N LEU A 50 1.21 -10.53 3.88
CA LEU A 50 2.20 -9.48 3.66
C LEU A 50 3.54 -9.81 4.33
N LEU A 51 3.53 -10.41 5.53
CA LEU A 51 4.76 -10.83 6.19
C LEU A 51 5.49 -11.93 5.39
N GLU A 52 4.77 -12.93 4.89
CA GLU A 52 5.36 -13.99 4.06
C GLU A 52 5.94 -13.43 2.77
N GLU A 53 5.27 -12.44 2.14
CA GLU A 53 5.82 -11.75 0.99
C GLU A 53 7.11 -11.00 1.32
N TRP A 54 7.15 -10.28 2.44
CA TRP A 54 8.34 -9.59 2.92
C TRP A 54 9.47 -10.59 3.18
N GLU A 55 9.21 -11.71 3.84
CA GLU A 55 10.23 -12.72 4.12
C GLU A 55 10.83 -13.33 2.84
N ARG A 56 10.02 -13.48 1.79
CA ARG A 56 10.48 -13.98 0.49
C ARG A 56 11.25 -12.93 -0.34
N ASN A 57 10.88 -11.66 -0.24
CA ASN A 57 11.22 -10.66 -1.24
C ASN A 57 11.87 -9.37 -0.73
N ALA A 58 11.76 -9.06 0.56
CA ALA A 58 12.30 -7.83 1.11
C ALA A 58 13.82 -7.85 1.11
N SER A 59 14.42 -6.67 1.02
CA SER A 59 15.87 -6.54 1.14
C SER A 59 16.35 -6.83 2.56
N VAL A 60 17.62 -7.21 2.73
CA VAL A 60 18.26 -7.39 4.04
C VAL A 60 18.11 -6.13 4.90
N PHE A 61 18.25 -4.94 4.29
CA PHE A 61 18.00 -3.67 4.96
C PHE A 61 16.57 -3.57 5.52
N ALA A 62 15.55 -3.90 4.71
CA ALA A 62 14.16 -3.79 5.14
C ALA A 62 13.80 -4.82 6.24
N LEU A 63 14.40 -6.02 6.22
CA LEU A 63 14.22 -7.00 7.30
C LEU A 63 14.88 -6.55 8.61
N TRP A 64 16.09 -5.97 8.52
CA TRP A 64 16.72 -5.33 9.68
C TRP A 64 15.85 -4.19 10.22
N TRP A 65 15.33 -3.33 9.34
CA TRP A 65 14.45 -2.24 9.70
C TRP A 65 13.16 -2.73 10.36
N LEU A 66 12.53 -3.79 9.84
CA LEU A 66 11.34 -4.40 10.44
C LEU A 66 11.64 -4.90 11.86
N THR A 67 12.83 -5.45 12.08
CA THR A 67 13.29 -5.86 13.42
C THR A 67 13.39 -4.66 14.37
N GLN A 68 13.88 -3.51 13.90
CA GLN A 68 13.89 -2.27 14.68
C GLN A 68 12.46 -1.77 14.99
N MET A 69 11.54 -1.88 14.03
CA MET A 69 10.13 -1.51 14.26
C MET A 69 9.48 -2.44 15.29
N ARG A 70 9.79 -3.74 15.27
CA ARG A 70 9.33 -4.72 16.29
C ARG A 70 9.87 -4.40 17.68
N SER A 71 11.17 -4.12 17.82
CA SER A 71 11.77 -3.77 19.12
C SER A 71 11.16 -2.51 19.73
N LYS A 72 10.77 -1.55 18.87
CA LYS A 72 10.06 -0.32 19.24
C LYS A 72 8.55 -0.52 19.49
N LYS A 73 8.01 -1.74 19.35
CA LYS A 73 6.56 -2.05 19.42
C LYS A 73 5.72 -1.26 18.41
N ARG A 74 6.29 -0.99 17.22
CA ARG A 74 5.68 -0.23 16.12
C ARG A 74 5.24 -1.12 14.95
N VAL A 75 5.00 -2.40 15.21
CA VAL A 75 4.40 -3.34 14.25
C VAL A 75 3.08 -3.83 14.83
N VAL A 76 2.00 -3.72 14.06
CA VAL A 76 0.69 -4.25 14.37
C VAL A 76 0.48 -5.48 13.50
N ASN A 77 0.42 -6.64 14.14
CA ASN A 77 0.12 -7.89 13.44
C ASN A 77 -1.40 -8.12 13.47
N LEU A 78 -2.02 -8.21 12.30
CA LEU A 78 -3.45 -8.48 12.14
C LEU A 78 -3.75 -9.98 11.96
N GLY A 79 -2.73 -10.83 11.87
CA GLY A 79 -2.88 -12.26 11.60
C GLY A 79 -3.32 -12.53 10.17
N ASN A 80 -4.11 -13.58 9.98
CA ASN A 80 -4.75 -13.85 8.69
C ASN A 80 -5.93 -12.89 8.50
N VAL A 81 -5.87 -12.07 7.46
CA VAL A 81 -6.94 -11.15 7.09
C VAL A 81 -7.37 -11.52 5.69
N GLU A 82 -8.60 -12.00 5.58
CA GLU A 82 -9.33 -12.16 4.33
C GLU A 82 -10.74 -11.64 4.55
N ILE A 83 -11.22 -10.81 3.63
CA ILE A 83 -12.51 -10.15 3.74
C ILE A 83 -13.39 -10.65 2.60
N ASP A 84 -14.08 -11.77 2.81
CA ASP A 84 -14.84 -12.46 1.76
C ASP A 84 -15.81 -11.52 1.02
N HIS A 85 -16.58 -10.72 1.77
CA HIS A 85 -17.54 -9.78 1.18
C HIS A 85 -16.87 -8.68 0.33
N LEU A 86 -15.64 -8.26 0.67
CA LEU A 86 -14.86 -7.33 -0.15
C LEU A 86 -14.43 -8.00 -1.45
N ARG A 87 -13.89 -9.22 -1.35
CA ARG A 87 -13.46 -10.02 -2.50
C ARG A 87 -14.62 -10.27 -3.46
N GLU A 88 -15.79 -10.64 -2.96
CA GLU A 88 -17.01 -10.80 -3.76
C GLU A 88 -17.45 -9.51 -4.46
N ARG A 89 -17.42 -8.36 -3.76
CA ARG A 89 -17.76 -7.05 -4.34
C ARG A 89 -16.80 -6.69 -5.49
N VAL A 90 -15.50 -6.87 -5.26
CA VAL A 90 -14.46 -6.60 -6.27
C VAL A 90 -14.59 -7.56 -7.45
N ASP A 91 -14.77 -8.87 -7.21
CA ASP A 91 -14.94 -9.88 -8.27
C ASP A 91 -16.15 -9.58 -9.15
N LYS A 92 -17.29 -9.27 -8.52
CA LYS A 92 -18.51 -8.93 -9.23
C LYS A 92 -18.36 -7.65 -10.04
N ALA A 93 -17.65 -6.64 -9.52
CA ALA A 93 -17.37 -5.41 -10.25
C ALA A 93 -16.49 -5.68 -11.49
N ILE A 94 -15.43 -6.47 -11.36
CA ILE A 94 -14.56 -6.86 -12.48
C ILE A 94 -15.32 -7.71 -13.51
N GLY A 95 -16.17 -8.64 -13.08
CA GLY A 95 -16.95 -9.50 -13.97
C GLY A 95 -17.93 -8.72 -14.86
N LEU A 96 -18.29 -7.51 -14.45
CA LEU A 96 -19.15 -6.58 -15.20
C LEU A 96 -18.35 -5.58 -16.06
N LEU A 97 -17.02 -5.69 -16.10
CA LEU A 97 -16.09 -4.92 -16.93
C LEU A 97 -15.43 -5.83 -17.97
N PRO A 98 -16.06 -6.05 -19.14
CA PRO A 98 -15.60 -7.02 -20.14
C PRO A 98 -14.14 -6.83 -20.57
N GLU A 99 -13.66 -5.59 -20.63
CA GLU A 99 -12.31 -5.18 -21.01
C GLU A 99 -11.24 -5.42 -19.94
N ARG A 100 -11.64 -5.83 -18.72
CA ARG A 100 -10.73 -6.07 -17.59
C ARG A 100 -10.71 -7.50 -17.07
N ARG A 101 -11.31 -8.46 -17.77
CA ARG A 101 -11.27 -9.87 -17.33
C ARG A 101 -9.84 -10.39 -17.13
N ASP A 102 -8.91 -9.98 -17.99
CA ASP A 102 -7.49 -10.37 -17.91
C ASP A 102 -6.72 -9.66 -16.77
N ALA A 103 -7.31 -8.64 -16.15
CA ALA A 103 -6.76 -7.93 -15.00
C ALA A 103 -7.21 -8.53 -13.66
N ARG A 104 -8.19 -9.46 -13.67
CA ARG A 104 -8.75 -10.07 -12.46
C ARG A 104 -7.67 -10.67 -11.58
N ASP A 105 -6.83 -11.56 -12.13
CA ASP A 105 -5.83 -12.26 -11.32
C ASP A 105 -4.80 -11.28 -10.73
N ARG A 106 -4.39 -10.26 -11.50
CA ARG A 106 -3.50 -9.19 -11.03
C ARG A 106 -4.12 -8.38 -9.88
N ILE A 107 -5.41 -8.05 -9.96
CA ILE A 107 -6.12 -7.35 -8.87
C ILE A 107 -6.14 -8.21 -7.60
N PHE A 108 -6.37 -9.51 -7.75
CA PHE A 108 -6.45 -10.44 -6.62
C PHE A 108 -5.08 -10.79 -6.03
N GLU A 109 -3.99 -10.63 -6.78
CA GLU A 109 -2.63 -10.68 -6.22
C GLU A 109 -2.44 -9.57 -5.16
N ASP A 110 -2.90 -8.35 -5.44
CA ASP A 110 -2.70 -7.19 -4.57
C ASP A 110 -3.85 -6.90 -3.59
N ILE A 111 -4.94 -7.67 -3.62
CA ILE A 111 -6.14 -7.41 -2.79
C ILE A 111 -5.85 -7.46 -1.28
N HIS A 112 -4.84 -8.24 -0.88
CA HIS A 112 -4.43 -8.37 0.51
C HIS A 112 -3.90 -7.02 1.08
N LEU A 113 -3.39 -6.12 0.24
CA LEU A 113 -3.00 -4.76 0.64
C LEU A 113 -4.23 -3.90 0.97
N ILE A 114 -5.29 -4.03 0.18
CA ILE A 114 -6.58 -3.35 0.41
C ILE A 114 -7.21 -3.87 1.71
N GLU A 115 -7.23 -5.18 1.91
CA GLU A 115 -7.73 -5.82 3.13
C GLU A 115 -6.97 -5.31 4.38
N ALA A 116 -5.64 -5.27 4.32
CA ALA A 116 -4.82 -4.73 5.41
C ALA A 116 -5.09 -3.23 5.68
N ALA A 117 -5.32 -2.45 4.63
CA ALA A 117 -5.59 -1.02 4.74
C ALA A 117 -6.98 -0.73 5.36
N LEU A 118 -8.00 -1.49 4.96
CA LEU A 118 -9.36 -1.40 5.51
C LEU A 118 -9.42 -1.80 6.99
N MET A 119 -8.61 -2.78 7.40
CA MET A 119 -8.50 -3.19 8.81
C MET A 119 -7.60 -2.27 9.66
N SER A 120 -7.12 -1.17 9.08
CA SER A 120 -6.21 -0.24 9.75
C SER A 120 -6.64 1.22 9.57
N ASN A 121 -5.76 2.09 9.04
CA ASN A 121 -6.05 3.50 8.84
C ASN A 121 -6.00 3.90 7.36
N LYS A 122 -6.36 2.97 6.45
CA LYS A 122 -6.58 3.25 5.02
C LYS A 122 -5.38 3.97 4.36
N ARG A 123 -4.16 3.56 4.68
CA ARG A 123 -2.92 4.16 4.16
C ARG A 123 -1.99 3.06 3.65
N ILE A 124 -1.65 3.13 2.36
CA ILE A 124 -0.73 2.23 1.68
C ILE A 124 0.43 3.05 1.13
N ILE A 125 1.65 2.58 1.38
CA ILE A 125 2.85 3.04 0.68
C ILE A 125 3.28 1.91 -0.25
N SER A 126 3.19 2.14 -1.56
CA SER A 126 3.52 1.17 -2.60
C SER A 126 4.03 1.87 -3.85
N ARG A 127 4.97 1.22 -4.56
CA ARG A 127 5.44 1.65 -5.87
C ARG A 127 4.64 1.07 -7.04
N ASP A 128 3.69 0.16 -6.76
CA ASP A 128 2.97 -0.54 -7.80
C ASP A 128 1.83 0.32 -8.37
N GLU A 129 2.17 1.06 -9.42
CA GLU A 129 1.20 1.87 -10.16
C GLU A 129 0.18 1.04 -10.92
N ASN A 130 0.52 -0.19 -11.31
CA ASN A 130 -0.43 -1.05 -12.01
C ASN A 130 -1.52 -1.50 -11.05
N ALA A 131 -1.14 -1.95 -9.84
CA ALA A 131 -2.07 -2.30 -8.78
C ALA A 131 -2.99 -1.09 -8.46
N ARG A 132 -2.39 0.08 -8.23
CA ARG A 132 -3.12 1.35 -7.99
C ARG A 132 -4.14 1.61 -9.09
N CYS A 133 -3.72 1.53 -10.35
CA CYS A 133 -4.59 1.82 -11.49
C CYS A 133 -5.67 0.76 -11.71
N HIS A 134 -5.39 -0.50 -11.42
CA HIS A 134 -6.41 -1.54 -11.47
C HIS A 134 -7.52 -1.28 -10.45
N PHE A 135 -7.19 -0.99 -9.18
CA PHE A 135 -8.21 -0.65 -8.18
C PHE A 135 -8.95 0.64 -8.53
N TYR A 136 -8.25 1.69 -8.95
CA TYR A 136 -8.87 2.94 -9.43
C TYR A 136 -9.88 2.68 -10.55
N TYR A 137 -9.53 1.85 -11.53
CA TYR A 137 -10.41 1.54 -12.65
C TYR A 137 -11.67 0.82 -12.19
N VAL A 138 -11.54 -0.18 -11.31
CA VAL A 138 -12.68 -0.92 -10.75
C VAL A 138 -13.59 0.00 -9.94
N ILE A 139 -13.03 0.93 -9.16
CA ILE A 139 -13.81 1.92 -8.40
C ILE A 139 -14.54 2.90 -9.33
N THR A 140 -13.88 3.35 -10.39
CA THR A 140 -14.37 4.46 -11.24
C THR A 140 -15.37 4.00 -12.29
N PHE A 141 -15.09 2.87 -12.94
CA PHE A 141 -15.87 2.35 -14.05
C PHE A 141 -16.75 1.17 -13.64
N GLY A 142 -16.53 0.61 -12.44
CA GLY A 142 -17.38 -0.43 -11.89
C GLY A 142 -18.85 0.01 -11.80
N PRO A 143 -19.78 -0.95 -11.75
CA PRO A 143 -21.19 -0.64 -11.74
C PRO A 143 -21.59 0.04 -10.42
N SER A 144 -22.38 1.11 -10.52
CA SER A 144 -22.86 1.90 -9.36
C SER A 144 -23.74 1.12 -8.38
N THR A 145 -24.16 -0.10 -8.75
CA THR A 145 -24.90 -1.03 -7.87
C THR A 145 -24.00 -1.79 -6.90
N ILE A 146 -22.67 -1.68 -7.05
CA ILE A 146 -21.68 -2.26 -6.14
C ILE A 146 -20.97 -1.11 -5.44
N ASP A 147 -21.23 -0.96 -4.15
CA ASP A 147 -20.51 0.01 -3.34
C ASP A 147 -19.05 -0.43 -3.21
N LEU A 148 -18.11 0.46 -3.55
CA LEU A 148 -16.65 0.32 -3.39
C LEU A 148 -16.04 1.59 -2.77
N SER A 149 -16.88 2.40 -2.11
CA SER A 149 -16.48 3.71 -1.56
C SER A 149 -15.40 3.59 -0.47
N ASP A 150 -15.46 2.53 0.33
CA ASP A 150 -14.46 2.19 1.35
C ASP A 150 -13.05 1.95 0.77
N ILE A 151 -12.95 1.26 -0.37
CA ILE A 151 -11.69 1.10 -1.12
C ILE A 151 -11.24 2.44 -1.69
N GLY A 152 -12.18 3.21 -2.24
CA GLY A 152 -11.92 4.52 -2.83
C GLY A 152 -11.32 5.54 -1.85
N GLU A 153 -11.56 5.37 -0.55
CA GLU A 153 -11.01 6.21 0.54
C GLU A 153 -9.60 5.83 0.97
N ILE A 154 -9.02 4.75 0.46
CA ILE A 154 -7.65 4.36 0.78
C ILE A 154 -6.67 5.35 0.17
N LEU A 155 -5.82 5.94 1.01
CA LEU A 155 -4.69 6.73 0.57
C LEU A 155 -3.61 5.79 0.05
N TRP A 156 -3.21 5.97 -1.20
CA TRP A 156 -2.14 5.22 -1.83
C TRP A 156 -1.04 6.18 -2.28
N VAL A 157 0.16 6.01 -1.71
CA VAL A 157 1.30 6.87 -2.04
C VAL A 157 2.50 6.08 -2.57
N ASN A 158 3.14 6.63 -3.59
CA ASN A 158 4.30 6.07 -4.27
C ASN A 158 5.56 6.88 -3.98
N PRO A 159 6.53 6.32 -3.23
CA PRO A 159 7.76 7.04 -2.90
C PRO A 159 8.65 7.31 -4.12
N GLU A 160 8.46 6.62 -5.24
CA GLU A 160 9.21 6.85 -6.49
C GLU A 160 8.73 8.09 -7.26
N LYS A 161 7.50 8.56 -7.00
CA LYS A 161 6.92 9.75 -7.62
C LYS A 161 7.28 10.99 -6.81
N ALA A 162 8.09 11.88 -7.39
CA ALA A 162 8.58 13.07 -6.70
C ALA A 162 7.43 14.03 -6.32
N GLU A 163 6.43 14.13 -7.19
CA GLU A 163 5.20 14.90 -7.01
C GLU A 163 4.35 14.43 -5.82
N GLU A 164 4.53 13.19 -5.37
CA GLU A 164 3.81 12.66 -4.23
C GLU A 164 4.47 13.00 -2.89
N ASP A 165 5.72 13.51 -2.87
CA ASP A 165 6.46 13.93 -1.67
C ASP A 165 6.15 13.09 -0.41
N VAL A 166 6.35 11.77 -0.50
CA VAL A 166 5.97 10.84 0.57
C VAL A 166 6.69 11.16 1.88
N ILE A 167 7.93 11.65 1.80
CA ILE A 167 8.70 12.03 2.99
C ILE A 167 8.07 13.26 3.65
N GLY A 168 7.79 14.34 2.90
CA GLY A 168 7.13 15.52 3.45
C GLY A 168 5.74 15.22 4.01
N TRP A 169 4.98 14.35 3.33
CA TRP A 169 3.69 13.86 3.82
C TRP A 169 3.82 13.11 5.17
N LEU A 170 4.79 12.21 5.30
CA LEU A 170 5.07 11.50 6.56
C LEU A 170 5.58 12.44 7.66
N GLU A 171 6.38 13.45 7.32
CA GLU A 171 6.87 14.47 8.25
C GLU A 171 5.78 15.44 8.71
N SER A 172 4.67 15.51 7.97
CA SER A 172 3.49 16.33 8.27
C SER A 172 2.39 15.57 9.02
N GLY A 173 2.59 14.28 9.32
CA GLY A 173 1.61 13.48 10.07
C GLY A 173 0.78 12.53 9.22
N ALA A 174 1.15 12.33 7.95
CA ALA A 174 0.39 11.53 7.00
C ALA A 174 -1.10 11.96 6.93
N PRO A 175 -1.37 13.28 6.74
CA PRO A 175 -2.72 13.82 6.74
C PRO A 175 -3.58 13.19 5.65
N GLU A 176 -4.89 13.27 5.84
CA GLU A 176 -5.85 12.89 4.82
C GLU A 176 -5.84 13.92 3.69
N GLU A 177 -5.48 13.48 2.49
CA GLU A 177 -5.43 14.31 1.29
C GLU A 177 -6.24 13.61 0.21
N GLU A 178 -7.32 14.24 -0.25
CA GLU A 178 -8.23 13.62 -1.22
C GLU A 178 -7.51 13.25 -2.52
N THR A 179 -6.49 13.99 -2.90
CA THR A 179 -5.67 13.71 -4.10
C THR A 179 -4.90 12.40 -4.03
N ARG A 180 -4.72 11.82 -2.83
CA ARG A 180 -4.04 10.53 -2.61
C ARG A 180 -5.02 9.36 -2.51
N CYS A 181 -6.31 9.64 -2.39
CA CYS A 181 -7.33 8.59 -2.32
C CYS A 181 -7.38 7.81 -3.63
N LEU A 182 -7.53 6.48 -3.55
CA LEU A 182 -7.56 5.61 -4.72
C LEU A 182 -8.57 6.08 -5.77
N ARG A 183 -9.75 6.57 -5.35
CA ARG A 183 -10.80 7.11 -6.24
C ARG A 183 -10.37 8.33 -7.08
N ASN A 184 -9.28 9.02 -6.69
CA ASN A 184 -8.76 10.21 -7.35
C ASN A 184 -7.38 9.96 -8.00
N SER A 185 -6.99 8.69 -8.19
CA SER A 185 -5.67 8.35 -8.74
C SER A 185 -5.53 8.84 -10.19
N ALA A 186 -4.39 9.44 -10.51
CA ALA A 186 -4.07 9.89 -11.86
C ALA A 186 -3.59 8.73 -12.73
N CYS A 187 -4.51 7.86 -13.13
CA CYS A 187 -4.24 6.70 -13.97
C CYS A 187 -4.71 6.92 -15.41
N PRO A 188 -3.92 6.53 -16.43
CA PRO A 188 -4.39 6.53 -17.80
C PRO A 188 -5.55 5.54 -17.94
N VAL A 189 -6.68 6.04 -18.44
CA VAL A 189 -7.91 5.26 -18.68
C VAL A 189 -7.79 4.47 -19.98
#